data_AF-A0A968QRI7-F1
#
_entry.id   AF-A0A968QRI7-F1
#
_cell.length_a   1.000
_cell.length_b   1.000
_cell.length_c   1.000
_cell.angle_alpha   90.00
_cell.angle_beta   90.00
_cell.angle_gamma   90.00
#
_symmetry.space_group_name_H-M   'P 1'
#
loop_
_entity.id
_entity.type
_entity.pdbx_description
1 polymer ?
#
loop_
_entity_poly.entity_id
_entity_poly.type
_entity_poly.pdbx_seq_one_letter_code
_entity_poly.pdbx_strand_id
1 'polypeptide(L)'
;MDLRDRLGAIGPKRILAIDGGGIRSLISLGFWEQIETLLRERHNNPNLRLYEYFDLIGGTSTGAVLAAGLAVGMDFYPAAFGLYFRYLQKLRTSISTI
;
A
#
# COMPACT_ATOMS: atom_id res chain seq x y z
N MET A 1 0.49 11.13 -16.30
CA MET A 1 0.75 12.31 -15.47
C MET A 1 2.09 12.10 -14.80
N ASP A 2 3.03 13.03 -14.94
CA ASP A 2 4.33 12.91 -14.27
C ASP A 2 4.18 13.20 -12.75
N LEU A 3 5.11 12.69 -11.94
CA LEU A 3 5.12 12.94 -10.50
C LEU A 3 5.18 14.45 -10.20
N ARG A 4 5.96 15.20 -10.98
CA ARG A 4 6.11 16.65 -10.82
C ARG A 4 4.79 17.37 -11.08
N ASP A 5 4.03 16.95 -12.09
CA ASP A 5 2.72 17.52 -12.40
C ASP A 5 1.74 17.27 -11.24
N ARG A 6 1.77 16.07 -10.67
CA ARG A 6 0.86 15.67 -9.59
C ARG A 6 1.16 16.45 -8.30
N LEU A 7 2.44 16.62 -7.97
CA LEU A 7 2.86 17.42 -6.81
C LEU A 7 2.67 18.92 -7.03
N GLY A 8 2.85 19.41 -8.26
CA GLY A 8 2.68 20.82 -8.63
C GLY A 8 1.23 21.28 -8.78
N ALA A 9 0.27 20.35 -8.91
CA ALA A 9 -1.14 20.71 -9.05
C ALA A 9 -1.67 21.52 -7.85
N ILE A 10 -2.46 22.55 -8.12
CA ILE A 10 -3.06 23.41 -7.08
C ILE A 10 -4.17 22.63 -6.35
N GLY A 11 -4.18 22.70 -5.02
CA GLY A 11 -5.21 22.10 -4.18
C GLY A 11 -4.66 21.23 -3.04
N PRO A 12 -5.55 20.68 -2.19
CA PRO A 12 -5.15 19.83 -1.08
C PRO A 12 -4.47 18.55 -1.57
N LYS A 13 -3.35 18.18 -0.92
CA LYS A 13 -2.61 16.95 -1.20
C LYS A 13 -3.04 15.82 -0.28
N ARG A 14 -3.12 14.62 -0.84
CA ARG A 14 -3.52 13.42 -0.10
C ARG A 14 -2.31 12.53 0.13
N ILE A 15 -1.96 12.31 1.39
CA ILE A 15 -0.82 11.50 1.80
C ILE A 15 -1.33 10.29 2.58
N LEU A 16 -0.94 9.10 2.16
CA LEU A 16 -1.16 7.85 2.91
C LEU A 16 0.14 7.48 3.63
N ALA A 17 0.11 7.53 4.96
CA ALA A 17 1.22 7.12 5.83
C ALA A 17 0.92 5.76 6.47
N ILE A 18 1.89 4.86 6.40
CA ILE A 18 1.74 3.47 6.82
C ILE A 18 2.79 3.14 7.89
N ASP A 19 2.33 2.97 9.12
CA ASP A 19 3.21 2.62 10.23
C ASP A 19 3.85 1.24 10.05
N GLY A 20 5.04 1.09 10.64
CA GLY A 20 5.64 -0.21 10.85
C GLY A 20 4.90 -1.01 11.93
N GLY A 21 5.24 -2.29 12.08
CA GLY A 21 4.62 -3.12 13.12
C GLY A 21 4.71 -4.62 12.91
N GLY A 22 5.56 -5.08 11.99
CA GLY A 22 5.64 -6.48 11.61
C GLY A 22 4.30 -6.94 11.05
N ILE A 23 3.86 -8.14 11.48
CA ILE A 23 2.60 -8.73 11.01
C ILE A 23 1.36 -7.88 11.33
N ARG A 24 1.41 -7.03 12.37
CA ARG A 24 0.29 -6.16 12.74
C ARG A 24 -0.01 -5.11 11.67
N SER A 25 1.00 -4.71 10.90
CA SER A 25 0.81 -3.78 9.77
C SER A 25 -0.09 -4.35 8.67
N LEU A 26 -0.35 -5.66 8.66
CA LEU A 26 -1.30 -6.27 7.72
C LEU A 26 -2.75 -5.91 8.04
N ILE A 27 -3.07 -5.46 9.26
CA ILE A 27 -4.42 -4.99 9.59
C ILE A 27 -4.82 -3.79 8.71
N SER A 28 -3.84 -2.97 8.32
CA SER A 28 -4.03 -1.83 7.43
C SER A 28 -4.60 -2.24 6.08
N LEU A 29 -4.35 -3.48 5.61
CA LEU A 29 -4.90 -3.99 4.35
C LEU A 29 -6.43 -4.04 4.36
N GLY A 30 -7.03 -4.48 5.48
CA GLY A 30 -8.49 -4.53 5.61
C GLY A 30 -9.10 -3.12 5.62
N PHE A 31 -8.45 -2.16 6.29
CA PHE A 31 -8.88 -0.76 6.23
C PHE A 31 -8.79 -0.19 4.82
N TRP A 32 -7.72 -0.50 4.09
CA TRP A 32 -7.52 -0.05 2.73
C TRP A 32 -8.55 -0.61 1.75
N GLU A 33 -8.99 -1.86 1.93
CA GLU A 33 -10.03 -2.47 1.08
C GLU A 33 -11.36 -1.74 1.23
N GLN A 34 -11.71 -1.41 2.47
CA GLN A 34 -12.92 -0.64 2.77
C GLN A 34 -12.82 0.81 2.29
N ILE A 35 -11.67 1.45 2.47
CA ILE A 35 -11.43 2.81 1.93
C ILE A 35 -11.54 2.80 0.40
N GLU A 36 -10.91 1.82 -0.27
CA GLU A 36 -10.97 1.71 -1.73
C GLU A 36 -12.41 1.53 -2.21
N THR A 37 -13.20 0.69 -1.53
CA THR A 37 -14.63 0.49 -1.81
C THR A 37 -15.42 1.80 -1.69
N LEU A 38 -15.25 2.52 -0.58
CA LEU A 38 -15.91 3.81 -0.35
C LEU A 38 -15.51 4.87 -1.38
N LEU A 39 -14.26 4.86 -1.84
CA LEU A 39 -13.78 5.78 -2.87
C LEU A 39 -14.33 5.43 -4.24
N ARG A 40 -14.44 4.14 -4.59
CA ARG A 40 -15.06 3.68 -5.84
C ARG A 40 -16.51 4.13 -5.93
N GLU A 41 -17.27 3.98 -4.84
CA GLU A 41 -18.64 4.46 -4.74
C GLU A 41 -18.73 5.98 -4.86
N ARG A 42 -17.92 6.71 -4.08
CA ARG A 42 -17.90 8.18 -4.08
C ARG A 42 -17.59 8.77 -5.46
N HIS A 43 -16.69 8.12 -6.21
CA HIS A 43 -16.23 8.61 -7.50
C HIS A 43 -16.93 7.94 -8.69
N ASN A 44 -17.89 7.04 -8.44
CA ASN A 44 -18.55 6.21 -9.45
C ASN A 44 -17.54 5.55 -10.42
N ASN A 45 -16.43 5.06 -9.87
CA ASN A 45 -15.35 4.45 -10.64
C ASN A 45 -14.98 3.11 -9.98
N PRO A 46 -15.46 1.96 -10.50
CA PRO A 46 -15.20 0.65 -9.92
C PRO A 46 -13.73 0.23 -10.02
N ASN A 47 -12.95 0.86 -10.91
CA ASN A 47 -11.54 0.53 -11.12
C ASN A 47 -10.60 1.40 -10.27
N LEU A 48 -11.12 2.40 -9.55
CA LEU A 48 -10.30 3.29 -8.73
C LEU A 48 -9.49 2.48 -7.72
N ARG A 49 -8.18 2.76 -7.71
CA ARG A 49 -7.22 2.22 -6.75
C ARG A 49 -6.66 3.30 -5.83
N LEU A 50 -6.20 2.90 -4.65
CA LEU A 50 -5.63 3.85 -3.68
C LEU A 50 -4.45 4.67 -4.26
N TYR A 51 -3.59 4.08 -5.10
CA TYR A 51 -2.46 4.82 -5.72
C TYR A 51 -2.90 5.90 -6.72
N GLU A 52 -4.12 5.81 -7.24
CA GLU A 52 -4.72 6.84 -8.10
C GLU A 52 -5.34 7.96 -7.27
N TYR A 53 -5.72 7.68 -6.02
CA TYR A 53 -6.33 8.65 -5.12
C TYR A 53 -5.32 9.47 -4.33
N PHE A 54 -4.26 8.83 -3.82
CA PHE A 54 -3.22 9.46 -3.01
C PHE A 54 -2.07 10.00 -3.88
N ASP A 55 -1.63 11.22 -3.58
CA ASP A 55 -0.51 11.87 -4.27
C ASP A 55 0.85 11.33 -3.80
N LEU A 56 0.90 10.89 -2.54
CA LEU A 56 2.08 10.29 -1.92
C LEU A 56 1.66 9.14 -1.01
N ILE A 57 2.37 8.01 -1.12
CA ILE A 57 2.22 6.86 -0.24
C ILE A 57 3.60 6.58 0.36
N GLY A 58 3.67 6.51 1.70
CA GLY A 58 4.91 6.27 2.42
C GLY A 58 4.67 5.39 3.63
N GLY A 59 5.74 4.73 4.10
CA GLY A 59 5.67 3.92 5.30
C GLY A 59 7.03 3.54 5.85
N THR A 60 7.03 2.93 7.03
CA THR A 60 8.26 2.50 7.73
C THR A 60 8.29 0.98 7.92
N SER A 61 9.44 0.34 7.73
CA SER A 61 9.61 -1.12 7.91
C SER A 61 8.60 -1.93 7.07
N THR A 62 7.78 -2.81 7.67
CA THR A 62 6.70 -3.52 6.95
C THR A 62 5.79 -2.54 6.19
N GLY A 63 5.47 -1.39 6.77
CA GLY A 63 4.68 -0.36 6.11
C GLY A 63 5.34 0.19 4.84
N ALA A 64 6.67 0.26 4.79
CA ALA A 64 7.42 0.68 3.59
C ALA A 64 7.29 -0.36 2.46
N VAL A 65 7.33 -1.65 2.79
CA VAL A 65 7.13 -2.75 1.84
C VAL A 65 5.70 -2.70 1.26
N LEU A 66 4.71 -2.47 2.13
CA LEU A 66 3.32 -2.34 1.69
C LEU A 66 3.11 -1.08 0.82
N ALA A 67 3.69 0.06 1.22
CA ALA A 67 3.67 1.30 0.46
C ALA A 67 4.27 1.13 -0.95
N ALA A 68 5.43 0.47 -1.05
CA ALA A 68 6.09 0.20 -2.33
C ALA A 68 5.22 -0.70 -3.23
N GLY A 69 4.60 -1.72 -2.65
CA GLY A 69 3.71 -2.62 -3.38
C GLY A 69 2.48 -1.91 -3.97
N LEU A 70 1.85 -1.02 -3.20
CA LEU A 70 0.78 -0.16 -3.71
C LEU A 70 1.27 0.79 -4.81
N ALA A 71 2.45 1.39 -4.64
CA ALA A 71 2.99 2.34 -5.60
C ALA A 71 3.30 1.73 -6.98
N VAL A 72 3.64 0.42 -7.03
CA VAL A 72 3.85 -0.30 -8.30
C VAL A 72 2.56 -0.91 -8.88
N GLY A 73 1.39 -0.60 -8.30
CA GLY A 73 0.09 -1.03 -8.83
C GLY A 73 -0.23 -2.51 -8.61
N MET A 74 0.37 -3.16 -7.60
CA MET A 74 0.00 -4.54 -7.26
C MET A 74 -1.43 -4.60 -6.71
N ASP A 75 -2.19 -5.59 -7.16
CA ASP A 75 -3.52 -5.87 -6.59
C ASP A 75 -3.35 -6.50 -5.20
N PHE A 76 -3.44 -5.66 -4.18
CA PHE A 76 -2.76 -5.88 -2.91
C PHE A 76 -3.55 -6.78 -1.94
N TYR A 77 -4.87 -6.83 -2.05
CA TYR A 77 -5.73 -7.29 -0.96
C TYR A 77 -5.65 -8.80 -0.65
N PRO A 78 -5.68 -9.72 -1.62
CA PRO A 78 -5.40 -11.14 -1.37
C PRO A 78 -3.91 -11.51 -1.49
N ALA A 79 -3.13 -10.77 -2.28
CA ALA A 79 -1.75 -11.13 -2.59
C ALA A 79 -0.72 -10.66 -1.53
N ALA A 80 -0.99 -9.56 -0.83
CA ALA A 80 -0.03 -8.96 0.11
C ALA A 80 0.24 -9.85 1.33
N PHE A 81 -0.77 -10.56 1.84
CA PHE A 81 -0.58 -11.52 2.93
C PHE A 81 0.36 -12.65 2.50
N GLY A 82 0.10 -13.25 1.32
CA GLY A 82 0.95 -14.30 0.76
C GLY A 82 2.36 -13.81 0.42
N LEU A 83 2.51 -12.61 -0.10
CA LEU A 83 3.82 -12.02 -0.39
C LEU A 83 4.62 -11.77 0.89
N TYR A 84 4.00 -11.18 1.92
CA TYR A 84 4.64 -10.94 3.20
C TYR A 84 5.02 -12.25 3.92
N PHE A 85 4.14 -13.25 3.93
CA PHE A 85 4.45 -14.57 4.50
C PHE A 85 5.58 -15.26 3.76
N ARG A 86 5.61 -15.22 2.42
CA ARG A 86 6.73 -15.75 1.62
C ARG A 86 8.04 -15.04 1.91
N TYR A 87 8.00 -13.71 2.07
CA TYR A 87 9.17 -12.92 2.43
C TYR A 87 9.69 -13.31 3.83
N LEU A 88 8.81 -13.40 4.83
CA LEU A 88 9.18 -13.84 6.18
C LEU A 88 9.72 -15.28 6.20
N GLN A 89 9.14 -16.20 5.43
CA GLN A 89 9.65 -17.57 5.30
C GLN A 89 11.08 -17.56 4.75
N LYS A 90 11.34 -16.83 3.66
CA LYS A 90 12.69 -16.72 3.09
C LYS A 90 13.72 -16.16 4.09
N LEU A 91 13.35 -15.13 4.84
CA LEU A 91 14.21 -14.57 5.88
C LEU A 91 14.50 -15.59 6.98
N ARG A 92 13.49 -16.35 7.42
CA ARG A 92 13.66 -17.41 8.43
C ARG A 92 14.62 -18.50 7.95
N THR A 93 14.48 -18.98 6.71
CA THR A 93 15.37 -20.03 6.15
C THR A 93 16.80 -19.53 5.99
N SER A 94 16.98 -18.25 5.66
CA SER A 94 18.31 -17.66 5.47
C SER A 94 19.07 -17.45 6.78
N ILE A 95 18.36 -17.24 7.90
CA ILE A 95 18.97 -17.07 9.23
C ILE A 95 19.26 -18.44 9.88
N SER A 96 18.46 -19.47 9.61
CA SER A 96 18.68 -20.82 10.15
C SER A 96 19.80 -21.62 9.47
N THR A 97 20.43 -21.05 8.44
CA THR A 97 21.53 -21.67 7.69
C THR A 97 22.90 -21.07 8.06
N ILE A 98 22.92 -20.17 9.06
CA ILE A 98 24.11 -19.58 9.69
C ILE A 98 24.21 -20.16 11.10
#